data_AF-A0A1G9R4I5-F1
#
_entry.id   AF-A0A1G9R4I5-F1
#
_cell.length_a   1.000
_cell.length_b   1.000
_cell.length_c   1.000
_cell.angle_alpha   90.00
_cell.angle_beta   90.00
_cell.angle_gamma   90.00
#
_symmetry.space_group_name_H-M   'P 1'
#
loop_
_entity.id
_entity.type
_entity.pdbx_description
1 polymer ?
#
loop_
_entity_poly.entity_id
_entity_poly.type
_entity_poly.pdbx_seq_one_letter_code
_entity_poly.pdbx_strand_id
1 'polypeptide(L)' 'MISEYTSGFGLWELIMIAFAVIALLLVIPFAIFDTMRSKDLSTTQKFLWILFILVAPYLGAVVYLFWGRKQKAI' A
#
# COMPACT_ATOMS: atom_id res chain seq x y z
N MET A 1 -35.75 15.01 4.49
CA MET A 1 -35.55 14.88 3.02
C MET A 1 -34.34 15.66 2.48
N ILE A 2 -33.32 16.01 3.29
CA ILE A 2 -32.04 16.57 2.77
C ILE A 2 -30.84 16.04 3.59
N SER A 3 -30.67 14.72 3.70
CA SER A 3 -29.44 14.19 4.31
C SER A 3 -28.90 12.91 3.70
N GLU A 4 -29.47 12.41 2.60
CA GLU A 4 -29.25 11.00 2.27
C GLU A 4 -28.44 10.74 0.99
N TYR A 5 -28.21 11.71 0.11
CA TYR A 5 -27.51 11.40 -1.14
C TYR A 5 -26.72 12.58 -1.72
N THR A 6 -25.46 12.78 -1.28
CA THR A 6 -24.38 13.33 -2.13
C THR A 6 -23.00 13.03 -1.52
N SER A 7 -22.52 11.79 -1.62
CA SER A 7 -21.10 11.44 -1.79
C SER A 7 -21.00 9.91 -1.82
N GLY A 8 -20.46 9.34 -2.90
CA GLY A 8 -20.39 7.88 -3.10
C GLY A 8 -19.52 7.09 -2.11
N PHE A 9 -19.01 7.75 -1.07
CA PHE A 9 -18.24 7.16 0.03
C PHE A 9 -18.71 7.78 1.35
N GLY A 10 -19.02 6.96 2.35
CA GLY A 10 -19.36 7.44 3.69
C GLY A 10 -18.13 7.96 4.45
N LEU A 11 -18.37 8.64 5.57
CA LEU A 11 -17.31 9.25 6.39
C LEU A 11 -16.28 8.21 6.87
N TRP A 12 -16.75 7.01 7.24
CA TRP A 12 -15.89 5.94 7.73
C TRP A 12 -14.99 5.38 6.64
N GLU A 13 -15.52 5.20 5.43
CA GLU A 13 -14.75 4.77 4.28
C GLU A 13 -13.69 5.81 3.90
N LEU A 14 -14.04 7.10 3.95
CA LEU A 14 -13.07 8.18 3.72
C LEU A 14 -11.97 8.19 4.77
N ILE A 15 -12.28 7.97 6.05
CA ILE A 15 -11.27 7.88 7.13
C ILE A 15 -10.34 6.69 6.89
N MET A 16 -10.88 5.52 6.53
CA MET A 16 -10.07 4.33 6.23
C MET A 16 -9.15 4.55 5.03
N ILE A 17 -9.66 5.13 3.95
CA ILE A 17 -8.87 5.46 2.76
C ILE A 17 -7.78 6.47 3.11
N ALA A 18 -8.13 7.54 3.84
CA ALA A 18 -7.17 8.55 4.27
C ALA A 18 -6.06 7.94 5.13
N PHE A 19 -6.42 7.08 6.10
CA PHE A 19 -5.45 6.38 6.94
C PHE A 19 -4.51 5.50 6.11
N ALA A 20 -5.05 4.71 5.17
CA ALA A 20 -4.25 3.84 4.30
C ALA A 20 -3.29 4.65 3.40
N VAL A 21 -3.77 5.75 2.81
CA VAL A 21 -2.96 6.63 1.95
C VAL A 21 -1.87 7.32 2.75
N ILE A 22 -2.19 7.88 3.92
CA ILE A 22 -1.22 8.52 4.80
C ILE A 22 -0.14 7.52 5.23
N ALA A 23 -0.54 6.31 5.64
CA ALA A 23 0.40 5.25 6.01
C ALA A 23 1.37 4.93 4.86
N LEU A 24 0.87 4.77 3.63
CA LEU A 24 1.72 4.54 2.45
C LEU A 24 2.66 5.73 2.19
N LEU A 25 2.15 6.96 2.26
CA LEU A 25 2.94 8.17 2.00
C LEU A 25 3.98 8.47 3.06
N LEU A 26 3.82 7.97 4.29
CA LEU A 26 4.82 8.13 5.34
C LEU A 26 5.83 6.98 5.36
N VAL A 27 5.35 5.74 5.30
CA VAL A 27 6.19 4.55 5.49
C VAL A 27 7.11 4.32 4.29
N ILE A 28 6.61 4.48 3.05
CA ILE A 28 7.43 4.22 1.85
C ILE A 28 8.61 5.20 1.76
N PRO A 29 8.42 6.53 1.83
CA PRO A 29 9.56 7.45 1.74
C PRO A 29 10.52 7.29 2.91
N PHE A 30 10.01 7.03 4.13
CA PHE A 30 10.86 6.78 5.29
C PHE A 30 11.74 5.53 5.10
N ALA A 31 11.16 4.42 4.67
CA ALA A 31 11.89 3.18 4.43
C ALA A 31 12.93 3.30 3.29
N ILE A 32 12.59 4.03 2.22
CA ILE A 32 13.53 4.33 1.14
C ILE A 32 14.69 5.20 1.67
N PHE A 33 14.39 6.24 2.44
CA PHE A 33 15.40 7.12 3.02
C PHE A 33 16.36 6.36 3.95
N ASP A 34 15.83 5.49 4.81
CA ASP A 34 16.62 4.64 5.70
C ASP A 34 17.51 3.67 4.90
N THR A 35 16.94 2.99 3.89
CA THR A 35 17.68 2.10 2.99
C THR A 35 18.83 2.83 2.28
N MET A 36 18.57 4.04 1.80
CA MET A 36 19.58 4.87 1.14
C MET A 36 20.72 5.27 2.09
N ARG A 37 20.41 5.54 3.36
CA ARG A 37 21.38 5.91 4.41
C ARG A 37 22.16 4.75 5.00
N SER A 38 21.65 3.52 4.88
CA SER A 38 22.34 2.34 5.42
C SER A 38 23.76 2.21 4.85
N LYS A 39 24.75 2.06 5.74
CA LYS A 39 26.16 1.85 5.36
C LYS A 39 26.50 0.38 5.12
N ASP A 40 25.65 -0.51 5.61
CA ASP A 40 25.87 -1.96 5.58
C ASP A 40 25.37 -2.60 4.28
N LEU A 41 24.57 -1.87 3.49
CA LEU A 41 24.03 -2.33 2.22
C LEU A 41 24.90 -1.85 1.04
N SER A 42 25.32 -2.80 0.20
CA SER A 42 25.87 -2.48 -1.12
C SER A 42 24.84 -1.77 -2.01
N THR A 43 25.30 -1.07 -3.05
CA THR A 43 24.43 -0.37 -4.01
C THR A 43 23.37 -1.31 -4.63
N THR A 44 23.76 -2.53 -5.00
CA THR A 44 22.84 -3.53 -5.54
C THR A 44 21.79 -3.95 -4.51
N GLN A 45 22.18 -4.17 -3.26
CA GLN A 45 21.23 -4.53 -2.19
C GLN A 45 20.25 -3.39 -1.93
N LYS A 46 20.70 -2.13 -1.91
CA LYS A 46 19.80 -0.97 -1.77
C LYS A 46 18.77 -0.91 -2.89
N PHE A 47 19.20 -1.13 -4.13
CA PHE A 47 18.30 -1.14 -5.28
C PHE A 47 17.22 -2.23 -5.14
N LEU A 48 17.61 -3.45 -4.75
CA LEU A 48 16.66 -4.55 -4.52
C LEU A 48 15.68 -4.24 -3.38
N TRP A 49 16.15 -3.65 -2.28
CA TRP A 49 15.29 -3.25 -1.16
C TRP A 49 14.29 -2.16 -1.55
N ILE A 50 14.73 -1.14 -2.29
CA ILE A 50 13.83 -0.08 -2.77
C ILE A 50 12.76 -0.67 -3.69
N LEU A 51 13.14 -1.57 -4.61
CA LEU A 51 12.18 -2.25 -5.46
C LEU A 51 11.17 -3.06 -4.62
N PHE A 52 11.63 -3.77 -3.60
CA PHE A 52 10.77 -4.53 -2.70
C PHE A 52 9.81 -3.63 -1.91
N ILE A 53 10.30 -2.53 -1.34
CA ILE A 53 9.49 -1.54 -0.59
C ILE A 53 8.36 -0.98 -1.46
N LEU A 54 8.63 -0.75 -2.75
CA LEU A 54 7.63 -0.24 -3.69
C LEU A 54 6.61 -1.30 -4.11
N VAL A 55 7.01 -2.57 -4.26
CA VAL A 55 6.13 -3.63 -4.79
C VAL A 55 5.34 -4.35 -3.69
N ALA A 56 5.94 -4.56 -2.51
CA ALA A 56 5.39 -5.36 -1.43
C ALA A 56 3.97 -4.95 -0.97
N PRO A 57 3.63 -3.65 -0.84
CA PRO A 57 2.28 -3.23 -0.44
C PRO A 57 1.18 -3.71 -1.39
N TYR A 58 1.52 -3.93 -2.66
CA TYR A 58 0.57 -4.35 -3.70
C TYR A 58 0.53 -5.87 -3.90
N LEU A 59 1.51 -6.62 -3.37
CA LEU A 59 1.60 -8.06 -3.59
C LEU A 59 0.33 -8.80 -3.14
N GLY A 60 -0.24 -8.45 -1.98
CA GLY A 60 -1.47 -9.09 -1.50
C GLY A 60 -2.65 -8.89 -2.46
N ALA A 61 -2.81 -7.67 -3.00
CA ALA A 61 -3.85 -7.37 -3.97
C ALA A 61 -3.62 -8.14 -5.28
N VAL A 62 -2.38 -8.15 -5.78
CA VAL A 62 -1.99 -8.91 -6.98
C VAL A 62 -2.28 -10.39 -6.79
N VAL A 63 -1.82 -11.00 -5.70
CA VAL A 63 -2.04 -12.43 -5.39
C VAL A 63 -3.54 -12.75 -5.32
N TYR A 64 -4.34 -11.91 -4.65
CA TYR A 64 -5.78 -12.08 -4.62
C TYR A 64 -6.40 -12.00 -6.03
N LEU A 65 -6.00 -11.04 -6.84
CA LEU A 65 -6.54 -10.86 -8.19
C LEU A 65 -6.12 -11.95 -9.17
N PHE A 66 -4.97 -12.61 -9.01
CA PHE A 66 -4.56 -13.68 -9.92
C PHE A 66 -5.03 -15.07 -9.44
N TRP A 67 -4.98 -15.31 -8.14
CA TRP A 67 -5.27 -16.61 -7.55
C TRP A 67 -6.55 -16.61 -6.71
N GLY A 68 -6.63 -15.72 -5.72
CA GLY A 68 -7.73 -15.69 -4.74
C GLY A 68 -9.12 -15.50 -5.37
N ARG A 69 -9.23 -14.71 -6.45
CA ARG A 69 -10.50 -14.45 -7.15
C ARG A 69 -11.14 -15.68 -7.75
N LYS A 70 -10.35 -16.72 -8.04
CA LYS A 70 -10.84 -17.98 -8.64
C LYS A 70 -11.39 -18.94 -7.58
N GLN A 71 -11.33 -18.57 -6.30
CA GLN A 71 -11.76 -19.41 -5.18
C GLN A 71 -13.25 -19.18 -4.76
N LYS A 72 -14.10 -18.59 -5.61
CA LYS A 72 -15.57 -18.65 -5.45
C LYS A 72 -16.07 -19.94 -6.14
N ALA A 73 -16.78 -20.90 -5.53
CA ALA A 73 -17.43 -21.02 -4.23
C ALA A 73 -17.39 -22.50 -3.75
N ILE A 74 -17.23 -22.72 -2.45
CA ILE A 74 -17.81 -23.86 -1.72
C ILE A 74 -18.73 -23.26 -0.66
#